data_AF-A0A7C9EL23-F1
#
_entry.id   AF-A0A7C9EL23-F1
#
_cell.length_a   1.000
_cell.length_b   1.000
_cell.length_c   1.000
_cell.angle_alpha   90.00
_cell.angle_beta   90.00
_cell.angle_gamma   90.00
#
_symmetry.space_group_name_H-M   'P 1'
#
loop_
_entity.id
_entity.type
_entity.pdbx_description
1 polymer ?
#
loop_
_entity_poly.entity_id
_entity_poly.type
_entity_poly.pdbx_seq_one_letter_code
_entity_poly.pdbx_strand_id
1 'polypeptide(L)'
;MGDGGALVREALNAPACEAIHMTEIETSIECDTFIPSVYAFMFQPWYSSFPLVENNVRFSFVTYVCVRSTMLNSCQNNGNGPSCSEFEVRDFSFFPRMILEKHEEFLYLRLVQDILSNGNLKDDRTETGTLSKFGC
;
A
#
# COMPACT_ATOMS: atom_id res chain seq x y z
N MET A 1 2.48 27.84 -21.71
CA MET A 1 2.13 27.73 -20.28
C MET A 1 1.39 26.41 -20.10
N GLY A 2 2.05 25.40 -19.53
CA GLY A 2 1.44 24.11 -19.26
C GLY A 2 0.80 24.15 -17.87
N ASP A 3 -0.52 23.95 -17.82
CA ASP A 3 -1.28 23.76 -16.58
C ASP A 3 -0.81 22.46 -15.90
N GLY A 4 -0.28 22.56 -14.68
CA GLY A 4 0.22 21.41 -13.92
C GLY A 4 -0.85 20.39 -13.61
N GLY A 5 -2.12 20.81 -13.47
CA GLY A 5 -3.23 19.90 -13.23
C GLY A 5 -3.50 18.95 -14.41
N ALA A 6 -3.35 19.44 -15.64
CA ALA A 6 -3.53 18.63 -16.85
C ALA A 6 -2.47 17.53 -16.98
N LEU A 7 -1.20 17.86 -16.69
CA LEU A 7 -0.10 16.88 -16.71
C LEU A 7 -0.26 15.83 -15.62
N VAL A 8 -0.61 16.25 -14.40
CA VAL A 8 -0.88 15.34 -13.28
C VAL A 8 -2.04 14.41 -13.63
N ARG A 9 -3.10 14.92 -14.28
CA ARG A 9 -4.22 14.10 -14.75
C ARG A 9 -3.76 13.03 -15.74
N GLU A 10 -2.95 13.40 -16.72
CA GLU A 10 -2.45 12.46 -17.73
C GLU A 10 -1.58 11.38 -17.07
N ALA A 11 -0.64 11.78 -16.21
CA ALA A 11 0.25 10.87 -15.50
C ALA A 11 -0.52 9.89 -14.61
N LEU A 12 -1.49 10.36 -13.83
CA LEU A 12 -2.29 9.53 -12.93
C LEU A 12 -3.19 8.52 -13.66
N ASN A 13 -3.65 8.87 -14.88
CA ASN A 13 -4.45 7.96 -15.70
C ASN A 13 -3.60 6.98 -16.51
N ALA A 14 -2.30 7.23 -16.65
CA ALA A 14 -1.41 6.40 -17.45
C ALA A 14 -1.38 4.95 -16.91
N PRO A 15 -1.36 3.94 -17.78
CA PRO A 15 -1.25 2.55 -17.36
C PRO A 15 0.06 2.20 -16.68
N ALA A 16 1.10 3.01 -16.89
CA ALA A 16 2.39 2.88 -16.22
C ALA A 16 2.42 3.55 -14.83
N CYS A 17 1.34 4.20 -14.37
CA CYS A 17 1.28 4.76 -13.02
C CYS A 17 0.96 3.66 -12.00
N GLU A 18 2.02 3.17 -11.34
CA GLU A 18 1.93 2.09 -10.36
C GLU A 18 1.77 2.60 -8.93
N ALA A 19 2.22 3.82 -8.65
CA ALA A 19 2.15 4.42 -7.32
C ALA A 19 2.10 5.94 -7.36
N ILE A 20 1.56 6.50 -6.27
CA ILE A 20 1.45 7.94 -6.04
C ILE A 20 2.03 8.24 -4.67
N HIS A 21 3.00 9.15 -4.60
CA HIS A 21 3.51 9.68 -3.35
C HIS A 21 2.95 11.09 -3.17
N MET A 22 2.11 11.27 -2.15
CA MET A 22 1.40 12.51 -1.88
C MET A 22 1.77 13.04 -0.50
N THR A 23 1.75 14.37 -0.37
CA THR A 23 1.78 15.04 0.94
C THR A 23 0.39 15.58 1.21
N GLU A 24 -0.28 15.05 2.21
CA GLU A 24 -1.59 15.52 2.65
C GLU A 24 -1.42 16.68 3.63
N ILE A 25 -1.95 17.84 3.28
CA ILE A 25 -1.89 19.04 4.12
C ILE A 25 -3.23 19.18 4.87
N GLU A 26 -3.17 19.16 6.20
CA GLU A 26 -4.35 19.31 7.08
C GLU A 26 -4.69 20.79 7.32
N THR A 27 -4.68 21.60 6.26
CA THR A 27 -4.93 23.04 6.35
C THR A 27 -5.66 23.52 5.10
N SER A 28 -6.58 24.46 5.25
CA SER A 28 -7.24 25.11 4.12
C SER A 28 -6.37 26.26 3.61
N ILE A 29 -6.02 26.21 2.32
CA ILE A 29 -5.22 27.21 1.62
C ILE A 29 -5.98 27.60 0.36
N GLU A 30 -5.95 28.87 -0.01
CA GLU A 30 -6.54 29.35 -1.25
C GLU A 30 -5.72 28.82 -2.44
N CYS A 31 -6.37 28.05 -3.32
CA CYS A 31 -5.74 27.38 -4.46
C CYS A 31 -6.52 27.68 -5.74
N ASP A 32 -5.81 27.91 -6.85
CA ASP A 32 -6.36 28.06 -8.20
C ASP A 32 -6.27 26.77 -9.04
N THR A 33 -5.40 25.85 -8.62
CA THR A 33 -5.11 24.58 -9.28
C THR A 33 -5.31 23.42 -8.32
N PHE A 34 -5.98 22.37 -8.78
CA PHE A 34 -6.31 21.21 -7.96
C PHE A 34 -5.79 19.91 -8.57
N ILE A 35 -5.51 18.95 -7.69
CA ILE A 35 -5.24 17.58 -8.11
C ILE A 35 -6.55 17.02 -8.66
N PRO A 36 -6.54 16.46 -9.88
CA PRO A 36 -7.73 15.91 -10.50
C PRO A 36 -8.30 14.76 -9.66
N SER A 37 -9.61 14.62 -9.65
CA SER A 37 -10.32 13.55 -8.95
C SER A 37 -10.15 12.21 -9.68
N VAL A 38 -8.93 11.67 -9.72
CA VAL A 38 -8.65 10.40 -10.37
C VAL A 38 -8.77 9.29 -9.34
N TYR A 39 -9.99 8.75 -9.29
CA TYR A 39 -10.38 7.42 -8.85
C TYR A 39 -9.63 6.78 -7.69
N ALA A 40 -10.10 7.10 -6.48
CA ALA A 40 -9.86 6.34 -5.25
C ALA A 40 -10.15 4.83 -5.37
N PHE A 41 -10.86 4.37 -6.41
CA PHE A 41 -11.07 2.94 -6.64
C PHE A 41 -9.85 2.24 -7.26
N MET A 42 -8.99 2.97 -7.98
CA MET A 42 -7.82 2.40 -8.62
C MET A 42 -6.61 2.35 -7.70
N PHE A 43 -6.63 3.09 -6.59
CA PHE A 43 -5.49 3.27 -5.71
C PHE A 43 -5.86 2.97 -4.27
N GLN A 44 -5.06 2.16 -3.58
CA GLN A 44 -5.21 1.89 -2.15
C GLN A 44 -4.06 2.50 -1.37
N PRO A 45 -4.30 3.02 -0.15
CA PRO A 45 -3.23 3.50 0.70
C PRO A 45 -2.33 2.32 1.11
N TRP A 46 -1.03 2.51 0.98
CA TRP A 46 0.00 1.52 1.33
C TRP A 46 0.80 1.94 2.56
N TYR A 47 1.05 3.24 2.70
CA TYR A 47 1.75 3.81 3.82
C TYR A 47 1.23 5.20 4.12
N SER A 48 1.10 5.53 5.40
CA SER A 48 0.91 6.90 5.89
C SER A 48 1.92 7.17 7.00
N SER A 49 2.58 8.33 6.94
CA SER A 49 3.48 8.78 8.00
C SER A 49 2.69 9.33 9.18
N PHE A 50 3.36 9.43 10.33
CA PHE A 50 2.84 10.27 11.41
C PHE A 50 2.75 11.73 10.94
N PRO A 51 1.73 12.48 11.40
CA PRO A 51 1.61 13.89 11.07
C PRO A 51 2.79 14.70 11.60
N LEU A 52 3.37 15.52 10.72
CA LEU A 52 4.45 16.44 11.00
C LEU A 52 3.90 17.87 11.02
N VAL A 53 4.60 18.77 11.71
CA VAL A 53 4.25 20.20 11.75
C VAL A 53 5.46 21.01 11.35
N GLU A 54 5.33 21.81 10.30
CA GLU A 54 6.34 22.76 9.86
C GLU A 54 5.67 24.08 9.52
N ASN A 55 6.23 25.21 9.99
CA ASN A 55 5.67 26.55 9.77
C ASN A 55 4.17 26.66 10.14
N ASN A 56 3.77 25.97 11.21
CA ASN A 56 2.39 25.90 11.68
C ASN A 56 1.40 25.23 10.70
N VAL A 57 1.91 24.49 9.73
CA VAL A 57 1.14 23.64 8.80
C VAL A 57 1.38 22.18 9.19
N ARG A 58 0.28 21.45 9.39
CA ARG A 58 0.31 20.03 9.70
C ARG A 58 0.16 19.22 8.42
N PHE A 59 1.01 18.23 8.20
CA PHE A 59 0.97 17.40 7.00
C PHE A 59 1.44 15.97 7.26
N SER A 60 1.04 15.05 6.38
CA SER A 60 1.45 13.65 6.40
C SER A 60 1.91 13.20 5.02
N PHE A 61 2.89 12.31 4.96
CA PHE A 61 3.31 11.67 3.72
C PHE A 61 2.51 10.38 3.52
N VAL A 62 1.82 10.28 2.39
CA VAL A 62 0.98 9.12 2.06
C VAL A 62 1.44 8.53 0.74
N THR A 63 1.56 7.21 0.69
CA THR A 63 1.79 6.47 -0.55
C THR A 63 0.56 5.67 -0.89
N TYR A 64 0.07 5.84 -2.12
CA TYR A 64 -0.98 5.01 -2.69
C TYR A 64 -0.40 4.12 -3.77
N VAL A 65 -0.94 2.91 -3.88
CA VAL A 65 -0.50 1.92 -4.85
C VAL A 65 -1.65 1.55 -5.75
N CYS A 66 -1.36 1.44 -7.03
CA CYS A 66 -2.34 1.11 -8.04
C CYS A 66 -2.80 -0.34 -7.83
N VAL A 67 -4.10 -0.53 -7.61
CA VAL A 67 -4.77 -1.83 -7.42
C VAL A 67 -5.52 -2.23 -8.69
N ARG A 68 -5.13 -1.71 -9.87
CA ARG A 68 -5.57 -2.24 -11.19
C ARG A 68 -5.45 -3.75 -11.27
N SER A 69 -6.54 -4.46 -10.97
CA SER A 69 -6.59 -5.90 -11.07
C SER A 69 -6.12 -6.26 -12.47
N THR A 70 -5.14 -7.13 -12.61
CA THR A 70 -4.69 -7.71 -13.89
C THR A 70 -5.80 -8.59 -14.50
N MET A 71 -7.05 -8.15 -14.44
CA MET A 71 -8.20 -8.68 -15.17
C MET A 71 -8.18 -8.18 -16.62
N LEU A 72 -7.06 -8.31 -17.33
CA LEU A 72 -7.09 -8.12 -18.79
C LEU A 72 -6.29 -9.12 -19.61
N ASN A 73 -5.35 -9.89 -19.06
CA ASN A 73 -4.46 -10.73 -19.91
C ASN A 73 -4.33 -12.21 -19.53
N SER A 74 -5.30 -12.83 -18.85
CA SER A 74 -5.29 -14.30 -18.63
C SER A 74 -6.67 -14.95 -18.79
N CYS A 75 -7.38 -14.62 -19.86
CA CYS A 75 -8.51 -15.43 -20.30
C CYS A 75 -8.70 -15.33 -21.81
N GLN A 76 -7.67 -15.71 -22.57
CA GLN A 76 -7.92 -16.32 -23.87
C GLN A 76 -8.28 -17.79 -23.63
N ASN A 77 -9.55 -18.06 -23.87
CA ASN A 77 -10.21 -19.35 -23.78
C ASN A 77 -9.43 -20.45 -24.52
N ASN A 78 -9.09 -21.53 -23.81
CA ASN A 78 -9.35 -22.88 -24.29
C ASN A 78 -9.24 -23.91 -23.16
N GLY A 79 -10.39 -24.47 -22.75
CA GLY A 79 -10.49 -25.81 -22.15
C GLY A 79 -10.57 -25.90 -20.62
N ASN A 80 -11.79 -26.13 -20.12
CA ASN A 80 -12.19 -26.85 -18.91
C ASN A 80 -11.54 -26.53 -17.54
N GLY A 81 -12.34 -25.91 -16.66
CA GLY A 81 -12.29 -26.11 -15.20
C GLY A 81 -12.35 -24.80 -14.39
N PRO A 82 -13.26 -24.64 -13.41
CA PRO A 82 -13.38 -23.41 -12.63
C PRO A 82 -12.47 -23.43 -11.39
N SER A 83 -12.28 -22.22 -10.84
CA SER A 83 -11.62 -21.86 -9.58
C SER A 83 -10.10 -21.68 -9.67
N CYS A 84 -9.71 -20.45 -10.01
CA CYS A 84 -8.45 -19.91 -9.52
C CYS A 84 -8.75 -18.55 -8.90
N SER A 85 -9.05 -18.56 -7.60
CA SER A 85 -8.76 -17.42 -6.73
C SER A 85 -7.24 -17.28 -6.60
N GLU A 86 -6.54 -17.13 -7.72
CA GLU A 86 -5.16 -16.70 -7.74
C GLU A 86 -5.21 -15.21 -7.46
N PHE A 87 -5.09 -14.88 -6.18
CA PHE A 87 -4.61 -13.58 -5.78
C PHE A 87 -3.19 -13.50 -6.35
N GLU A 88 -3.06 -13.04 -7.60
CA GLU A 88 -1.76 -12.76 -8.19
C GLU A 88 -1.10 -11.72 -7.28
N VAL A 89 -0.15 -12.19 -6.48
CA VAL A 89 0.71 -11.35 -5.66
C VAL A 89 1.41 -10.42 -6.63
N ARG A 90 0.98 -9.16 -6.65
CA ARG A 90 1.64 -8.18 -7.51
C ARG A 90 3.07 -8.05 -7.07
N ASP A 91 3.97 -8.11 -8.05
CA ASP A 91 5.36 -7.84 -7.78
C ASP A 91 5.50 -6.36 -7.39
N PHE A 92 5.68 -6.13 -6.10
CA PHE A 92 5.90 -4.82 -5.50
C PHE A 92 7.40 -4.46 -5.47
N SER A 93 8.25 -5.20 -6.18
CA SER A 93 9.70 -4.95 -6.27
C SER A 93 10.08 -3.59 -6.86
N PHE A 94 9.15 -2.94 -7.59
CA PHE A 94 9.33 -1.58 -8.11
C PHE A 94 9.36 -0.52 -6.99
N PHE A 95 8.83 -0.84 -5.80
CA PHE A 95 8.94 0.09 -4.68
C PHE A 95 10.36 0.17 -4.16
N PRO A 96 10.85 1.39 -3.85
CA PRO A 96 12.00 1.54 -2.97
C PRO A 96 11.78 0.70 -1.71
N ARG A 97 12.80 -0.07 -1.29
CA ARG A 97 12.69 -0.96 -0.10
C ARG A 97 12.11 -0.24 1.12
N MET A 98 12.47 1.02 1.29
CA MET A 98 11.96 1.88 2.36
C MET A 98 10.43 2.02 2.36
N ILE A 99 9.76 1.95 1.22
CA ILE A 99 8.29 2.07 1.11
C ILE A 99 7.64 0.69 1.22
N LEU A 100 8.25 -0.32 0.59
CA LEU A 100 7.80 -1.71 0.68
C LEU A 100 7.71 -2.15 2.16
N GLU A 101 8.76 -1.86 2.93
CA GLU A 101 8.87 -2.20 4.35
C GLU A 101 7.94 -1.42 5.29
N LYS A 102 7.31 -0.35 4.79
CA LYS A 102 6.44 0.53 5.59
C LYS A 102 4.97 0.14 5.53
N HIS A 103 4.62 -0.85 4.69
CA HIS A 103 3.26 -1.35 4.66
C HIS A 103 2.86 -1.98 5.99
N GLU A 104 1.65 -1.69 6.44
CA GLU A 104 1.20 -2.03 7.79
C GLU A 104 1.25 -3.54 8.06
N GLU A 105 1.00 -4.37 7.05
CA GLU A 105 1.11 -5.82 7.17
C GLU A 105 2.54 -6.28 7.51
N PHE A 106 3.59 -5.56 7.09
CA PHE A 106 4.96 -5.91 7.48
C PHE A 106 5.20 -5.76 8.98
N LEU A 107 4.44 -4.91 9.69
CA LEU A 107 4.50 -4.86 11.15
C LEU A 107 4.06 -6.20 11.74
N TYR A 108 2.96 -6.75 11.23
CA TYR A 108 2.47 -8.06 11.62
C TYR A 108 3.42 -9.18 11.20
N LEU A 109 3.90 -9.19 9.95
CA LEU A 109 4.81 -10.24 9.45
C LEU A 109 6.15 -10.23 10.19
N ARG A 110 6.69 -9.06 10.53
CA ARG A 110 7.90 -8.94 11.37
C ARG A 110 7.66 -9.46 12.77
N LEU A 111 6.50 -9.20 13.36
CA LEU A 111 6.11 -9.75 14.65
C LEU A 111 6.05 -11.28 14.60
N VAL A 112 5.39 -11.85 13.57
CA VAL A 112 5.34 -13.31 13.38
C VAL A 112 6.74 -13.89 13.22
N GLN A 113 7.59 -13.28 12.39
CA GLN A 113 8.97 -13.72 12.20
C GLN A 113 9.79 -13.66 13.50
N ASP A 114 9.60 -12.63 14.30
CA ASP A 114 10.26 -12.49 15.60
C ASP A 114 9.78 -13.54 16.62
N ILE A 115 8.47 -13.86 16.65
CA ILE A 115 7.94 -14.95 17.48
C ILE A 115 8.49 -16.30 17.03
N LEU A 116 8.59 -16.54 15.72
CA LEU A 116 9.16 -17.78 15.18
C LEU A 116 10.66 -17.92 15.49
N SER A 117 11.39 -16.80 15.52
CA SER A 117 12.85 -16.81 15.70
C SER A 117 13.27 -16.79 17.18
N ASN A 118 12.55 -16.02 18.00
CA ASN A 118 12.93 -15.69 19.39
C ASN A 118 11.84 -16.02 20.42
N GLY A 119 10.71 -16.58 19.99
CA GLY A 119 9.61 -16.96 20.89
C GLY A 119 9.98 -18.14 21.77
N ASN A 120 9.46 -18.14 22.99
CA ASN A 120 9.61 -19.27 23.90
C ASN A 120 8.47 -20.27 23.66
N LEU A 121 8.81 -21.55 23.57
CA LEU A 121 7.81 -22.62 23.52
C LEU A 121 7.12 -22.72 24.88
N LYS A 122 5.80 -22.61 24.88
CA LYS A 122 4.94 -22.84 26.04
C LYS A 122 3.91 -23.90 25.70
N ASP A 123 3.72 -24.83 26.62
CA ASP A 123 2.57 -25.73 26.57
C ASP A 123 1.29 -24.95 26.86
N ASP A 124 0.28 -25.20 26.04
CA ASP A 124 -1.03 -24.56 26.12
C ASP A 124 -2.11 -25.55 26.52
N ARG A 125 -3.29 -25.03 26.88
CA ARG A 125 -4.46 -25.84 27.27
C ARG A 125 -4.95 -26.78 26.13
N THR A 126 -4.53 -26.50 24.90
CA THR A 126 -4.89 -27.26 23.69
C THR A 126 -3.89 -28.37 23.36
N GLU A 127 -2.85 -28.58 24.17
CA GLU A 127 -1.79 -29.60 23.99
C GLU A 127 -1.07 -29.52 22.63
N THR A 128 -1.17 -28.39 21.94
CA THR A 128 -0.53 -28.18 20.63
C THR A 128 0.82 -27.50 20.79
N GLY A 129 0.98 -26.74 21.88
CA GLY A 129 2.16 -25.92 22.13
C GLY A 129 2.14 -24.64 21.31
N THR A 130 2.60 -23.55 21.89
CA THR A 130 2.61 -22.22 21.26
C THR A 130 3.97 -21.54 21.47
N LEU A 131 4.51 -20.92 20.40
CA LEU A 131 5.63 -19.98 20.52
C LEU A 131 5.10 -18.61 20.91
N SER A 132 5.64 -18.03 21.98
CA SER A 132 5.16 -16.75 22.52
C SER A 132 6.31 -15.84 22.97
N LYS A 133 6.12 -14.53 22.77
CA LYS A 133 7.00 -13.45 23.25
C LYS A 133 6.15 -12.43 24.00
N PHE A 134 6.58 -12.01 25.19
CA PHE A 134 5.87 -11.05 26.04
C PHE A 134 6.60 -9.70 26.04
N GLY A 135 5.87 -8.61 25.82
CA GLY A 135 6.41 -7.24 25.83
C GLY A 135 7.15 -6.89 24.54
N CYS A 136 6.39 -6.75 23.44
CA CYS A 136 6.89 -6.41 22.11
C CYS A 136 6.77 -4.91 21.85
#